data_AF-A0A1F8WZW6-F1
#
_entry.id   AF-A0A1F8WZW6-F1
#
_cell.length_a   1.000
_cell.length_b   1.000
_cell.length_c   1.000
_cell.angle_alpha   90.00
_cell.angle_beta   90.00
_cell.angle_gamma   90.00
#
_symmetry.space_group_name_H-M   'P 1'
#
loop_
_entity.id
_entity.type
_entity.pdbx_description
1 polymer ?
#
loop_
_entity_poly.entity_id
_entity_poly.type
_entity_poly.pdbx_seq_one_letter_code
_entity_poly.pdbx_strand_id
1 'polypeptide(L)'
;MAYTYTEHISDIGIEASGETLEAAFEAGAEATLNIMFDLETIEEREQIPIIAEAGDIELLFVEVLNEVLSLQGLNNLALRRLGKSEIKKKDGGFAFSGVAHGERFDPARH
;
A
#
# COMPACT_ATOMS: atom_id res chain seq x y z
N MET A 1 -12.61 -7.69 -37.36
CA MET A 1 -11.84 -7.13 -36.25
C MET A 1 -10.78 -8.15 -35.86
N ALA A 2 -9.51 -7.75 -35.83
CA ALA A 2 -8.39 -8.65 -35.59
C ALA A 2 -7.92 -8.54 -34.13
N TYR A 3 -8.75 -9.00 -33.18
CA TYR A 3 -8.32 -9.22 -31.81
C TYR A 3 -9.16 -10.32 -31.17
N THR A 4 -8.59 -10.96 -30.16
CA THR A 4 -9.23 -11.98 -29.33
C THR A 4 -8.85 -11.69 -27.89
N TYR A 5 -9.84 -11.63 -27.00
CA TYR A 5 -9.59 -11.60 -25.56
C TYR A 5 -9.30 -13.03 -25.09
N THR A 6 -8.19 -13.20 -24.41
CA THR A 6 -7.86 -14.43 -23.68
C THR A 6 -8.21 -14.23 -22.22
N GLU A 7 -8.75 -15.25 -21.56
CA GLU A 7 -8.96 -15.20 -20.10
C GLU A 7 -7.60 -15.08 -19.40
N HIS A 8 -7.46 -14.04 -18.57
CA HIS A 8 -6.33 -13.83 -17.69
C HIS A 8 -6.90 -13.87 -16.27
N ILE A 9 -6.52 -14.86 -15.46
CA ILE A 9 -6.81 -14.84 -14.02
C ILE A 9 -5.70 -13.96 -13.42
N SER A 10 -5.94 -12.65 -13.38
CA SER A 10 -4.93 -11.63 -13.03
C SER A 10 -4.96 -11.22 -11.56
N ASP A 11 -6.09 -11.41 -10.89
CA ASP A 11 -6.34 -10.72 -9.63
C ASP A 11 -6.14 -11.64 -8.42
N ILE A 12 -5.61 -11.07 -7.34
CA ILE A 12 -5.47 -11.71 -6.04
C ILE A 12 -6.34 -10.95 -5.05
N GLY A 13 -7.23 -11.67 -4.35
CA GLY A 13 -7.93 -11.13 -3.21
C GLY A 13 -7.05 -11.22 -1.96
N ILE A 14 -6.93 -10.12 -1.23
CA ILE A 14 -6.28 -10.08 0.09
C ILE A 14 -7.34 -9.86 1.17
N GLU A 15 -7.21 -10.57 2.29
CA GLU A 15 -7.95 -10.31 3.52
C GLU A 15 -6.93 -9.98 4.60
N ALA A 16 -7.06 -8.80 5.19
CA ALA A 16 -6.19 -8.32 6.25
C ALA A 16 -7.01 -7.90 7.46
N SER A 17 -6.45 -8.09 8.65
CA SER A 17 -7.10 -7.78 9.92
C SER A 17 -6.08 -7.27 10.93
N GLY A 18 -6.53 -6.49 11.90
CA GLY A 18 -5.72 -6.01 13.00
C GLY A 18 -6.57 -5.71 14.23
N GLU A 19 -5.92 -5.47 15.38
CA GLU A 19 -6.61 -5.11 16.63
C GLU A 19 -7.30 -3.74 16.54
N THR A 20 -6.84 -2.89 15.62
CA THR A 20 -7.45 -1.62 15.25
C THR A 20 -7.64 -1.53 13.74
N LEU A 21 -8.43 -0.55 13.31
CA LEU A 21 -8.66 -0.29 11.89
C LEU A 21 -7.37 0.14 11.18
N GLU A 22 -6.55 0.97 11.83
CA GLU A 22 -5.21 1.34 11.38
C GLU A 22 -4.33 0.10 11.17
N ALA A 23 -4.32 -0.83 12.14
CA ALA A 23 -3.54 -2.06 12.03
C ALA A 23 -4.03 -2.95 10.85
N ALA A 24 -5.34 -2.94 10.55
CA ALA A 24 -5.87 -3.64 9.38
C ALA A 24 -5.44 -2.96 8.06
N PHE A 25 -5.38 -1.62 8.01
CA PHE A 25 -4.86 -0.89 6.85
C PHE A 25 -3.37 -1.15 6.63
N GLU A 26 -2.58 -1.14 7.72
CA GLU A 26 -1.15 -1.46 7.71
C GLU A 26 -0.91 -2.88 7.16
N ALA A 27 -1.62 -3.87 7.68
CA ALA A 27 -1.53 -5.25 7.23
C ALA A 27 -2.00 -5.43 5.77
N GLY A 28 -3.04 -4.71 5.34
CA GLY A 28 -3.52 -4.73 3.95
C GLY A 28 -2.53 -4.14 2.96
N ALA A 29 -1.87 -3.05 3.34
CA ALA A 29 -0.78 -2.48 2.55
C ALA A 29 0.42 -3.45 2.47
N GLU A 30 0.83 -4.04 3.59
CA GLU A 30 1.92 -5.03 3.60
C GLU A 30 1.59 -6.27 2.76
N ALA A 31 0.37 -6.79 2.84
CA ALA A 31 -0.09 -7.90 2.00
C ALA A 31 -0.04 -7.54 0.50
N THR A 32 -0.41 -6.30 0.15
CA THR A 32 -0.30 -5.79 -1.23
C THR A 32 1.16 -5.73 -1.70
N LEU A 33 2.06 -5.22 -0.85
CA LEU A 33 3.48 -5.14 -1.13
C LEU A 33 4.12 -6.52 -1.31
N ASN A 34 3.71 -7.50 -0.49
CA ASN A 34 4.23 -8.87 -0.53
C ASN A 34 3.84 -9.64 -1.80
N ILE A 35 2.80 -9.19 -2.52
CA ILE A 35 2.48 -9.73 -3.86
C ILE A 35 3.55 -9.31 -4.88
N MET A 36 4.17 -8.15 -4.68
CA MET A 36 5.09 -7.54 -5.64
C MET A 36 6.54 -7.94 -5.41
N PHE A 37 6.97 -8.03 -4.14
CA PHE A 37 8.36 -8.30 -3.76
C PHE A 37 8.44 -9.28 -2.58
N ASP A 38 9.56 -10.01 -2.49
CA ASP A 38 9.94 -10.66 -1.23
C ASP A 38 10.37 -9.59 -0.22
N LEU A 39 9.47 -9.25 0.71
CA LEU A 39 9.66 -8.16 1.66
C LEU A 39 10.89 -8.34 2.55
N GLU A 40 11.36 -9.57 2.78
CA GLU A 40 12.56 -9.84 3.58
C GLU A 40 13.84 -9.31 2.92
N THR A 41 13.82 -9.11 1.60
CA THR A 41 14.95 -8.56 0.84
C THR A 41 15.07 -7.04 0.96
N ILE A 42 14.03 -6.34 1.44
CA ILE A 42 13.94 -4.88 1.54
C ILE A 42 14.38 -4.43 2.94
N GLU A 43 15.33 -3.50 3.00
CA GLU A 43 15.76 -2.82 4.23
C GLU A 43 15.00 -1.50 4.46
N GLU A 44 14.74 -1.16 5.71
CA GLU A 44 13.98 0.04 6.11
C GLU A 44 14.86 1.28 6.30
N ARG A 45 15.61 1.66 5.25
CA ARG A 45 16.58 2.77 5.28
C ARG A 45 15.95 4.15 5.11
N GLU A 46 14.80 4.19 4.44
CA GLU A 46 14.03 5.40 4.15
C GLU A 46 12.66 5.34 4.85
N GLN A 47 12.19 6.51 5.27
CA GLN A 47 10.87 6.72 5.86
C GLN A 47 10.15 7.80 5.07
N ILE A 48 9.02 7.44 4.48
CA ILE A 48 8.26 8.32 3.58
C ILE A 48 6.86 8.53 4.16
N PRO A 49 6.42 9.77 4.42
CA PRO A 49 5.06 10.03 4.86
C PRO A 49 4.03 9.57 3.83
N ILE A 50 2.95 8.97 4.31
CA ILE A 50 1.75 8.69 3.51
C ILE A 50 0.59 9.47 4.10
N ILE A 51 -0.13 10.17 3.25
CA ILE A 51 -1.32 10.95 3.61
C ILE A 51 -2.38 10.62 2.57
N ALA A 52 -3.57 10.27 3.02
CA ALA A 52 -4.71 10.00 2.15
C ALA A 52 -5.99 10.55 2.75
N GLU A 53 -6.95 10.86 1.91
CA GLU A 53 -8.22 11.47 2.30
C GLU A 53 -9.36 10.91 1.45
N ALA A 54 -10.48 10.55 2.08
CA ALA A 54 -11.64 10.05 1.35
C ALA A 54 -12.96 10.36 2.08
N GLY A 55 -14.08 10.22 1.37
CA GLY A 55 -15.43 10.47 1.90
C GLY A 55 -15.95 9.37 2.83
N ASP A 56 -15.45 8.14 2.66
CA ASP A 56 -15.79 6.96 3.45
C ASP A 56 -14.53 6.11 3.72
N ILE A 57 -14.69 5.07 4.53
CA ILE A 57 -13.55 4.32 5.05
C ILE A 57 -13.02 3.31 4.03
N GLU A 58 -13.90 2.74 3.22
CA GLU A 58 -13.56 1.80 2.16
C GLU A 58 -12.72 2.49 1.09
N LEU A 59 -13.15 3.68 0.65
CA LEU A 59 -12.39 4.50 -0.29
C LEU A 59 -11.10 5.02 0.33
N LEU A 60 -11.06 5.32 1.64
CA LEU A 60 -9.81 5.69 2.31
C LEU A 60 -8.75 4.59 2.17
N PHE A 61 -9.15 3.33 2.32
CA PHE A 61 -8.21 2.23 2.15
C PHE A 61 -7.67 2.15 0.71
N VAL A 62 -8.54 2.34 -0.28
CA VAL A 62 -8.14 2.41 -1.69
C VAL A 62 -7.12 3.54 -1.92
N GLU A 63 -7.37 4.73 -1.38
CA GLU A 63 -6.45 5.87 -1.51
C GLU A 63 -5.11 5.62 -0.79
N VAL A 64 -5.11 4.96 0.36
CA VAL A 64 -3.88 4.57 1.05
C VAL A 64 -3.05 3.59 0.20
N LEU A 65 -3.70 2.57 -0.37
CA LEU A 65 -3.01 1.62 -1.26
C LEU A 65 -2.49 2.31 -2.53
N ASN A 66 -3.27 3.23 -3.10
CA ASN A 66 -2.83 4.02 -4.25
C ASN A 66 -1.58 4.83 -3.94
N GLU A 67 -1.47 5.43 -2.76
CA GLU A 67 -0.25 6.17 -2.40
C GLU A 67 0.95 5.28 -2.10
N VAL A 68 0.73 4.12 -1.48
CA VAL A 68 1.78 3.10 -1.31
C VAL A 68 2.35 2.68 -2.68
N LEU A 69 1.47 2.35 -3.63
CA LEU A 69 1.87 1.92 -4.97
C LEU A 69 2.49 3.06 -5.79
N SER A 70 1.95 4.28 -5.66
CA SER A 70 2.49 5.46 -6.33
C SER A 70 3.91 5.78 -5.85
N LEU A 71 4.17 5.67 -4.55
CA LEU A 71 5.50 5.84 -3.99
C LEU A 71 6.49 4.79 -4.52
N GLN A 72 6.09 3.53 -4.64
CA GLN A 72 6.98 2.52 -5.26
C GLN A 72 7.31 2.88 -6.70
N GLY A 73 6.28 3.13 -7.52
CA GLY A 73 6.43 3.33 -8.96
C GLY A 73 7.11 4.65 -9.34
N LEU A 74 6.64 5.77 -8.80
CA LEU A 74 7.10 7.11 -9.19
C LEU A 74 8.43 7.49 -8.53
N ASN A 75 8.68 7.01 -7.31
CA ASN A 75 9.88 7.37 -6.56
C ASN A 75 10.97 6.29 -6.65
N ASN A 76 10.78 5.22 -7.42
CA ASN A 76 11.74 4.11 -7.56
C ASN A 76 12.14 3.56 -6.19
N LEU A 77 11.14 3.23 -5.37
CA LEU A 77 11.28 2.71 -4.02
C LEU A 77 10.79 1.26 -3.96
N ALA A 78 11.47 0.44 -3.18
CA ALA A 78 10.95 -0.83 -2.70
C ALA A 78 10.47 -0.60 -1.27
N LEU A 79 9.15 -0.70 -1.05
CA LEU A 79 8.54 -0.51 0.27
C LEU A 79 8.33 -1.86 0.93
N ARG A 80 8.64 -1.94 2.23
CA ARG A 80 8.48 -3.14 3.05
C ARG A 80 7.14 -3.17 3.78
N ARG A 81 6.79 -2.08 4.47
CA ARG A 81 5.60 -2.01 5.33
C ARG A 81 5.15 -0.58 5.57
N LEU A 82 3.94 -0.45 6.11
CA LEU A 82 3.53 0.75 6.83
C LEU A 82 3.97 0.64 8.30
N GLY A 83 4.45 1.74 8.84
CA GLY A 83 4.59 1.96 10.27
C GLY A 83 3.31 2.49 10.87
N LYS A 84 3.41 2.86 12.15
CA LYS A 84 2.27 3.35 12.92
C LYS A 84 1.53 4.46 12.18
N SER A 85 0.24 4.24 11.98
CA SER A 85 -0.66 5.16 11.32
C SER A 85 -1.75 5.69 12.26
N GLU A 86 -2.52 6.64 11.75
CA GLU A 86 -3.65 7.26 12.42
C GLU A 86 -4.76 7.51 11.39
N ILE A 87 -5.99 7.14 11.73
CA ILE A 87 -7.19 7.50 10.97
C ILE A 87 -8.03 8.48 11.79
N LYS A 88 -8.30 9.65 11.21
CA LYS A 88 -9.13 10.69 11.81
C LYS A 88 -10.40 10.90 11.01
N LYS A 89 -11.53 10.98 11.71
CA LYS A 89 -12.77 11.50 11.14
C LYS A 89 -12.69 13.02 11.03
N LYS A 90 -13.15 13.56 9.91
CA LYS A 90 -13.23 14.99 9.61
C LYS A 90 -14.62 15.35 9.08
N ASP A 91 -14.89 16.63 8.92
CA ASP A 91 -16.15 17.10 8.33
C ASP A 91 -16.26 16.59 6.89
N GLY A 92 -17.15 15.63 6.67
CA GLY A 92 -17.40 15.04 5.36
C GLY A 92 -16.53 13.85 4.97
N GLY A 93 -15.75 13.25 5.88
CA GLY A 93 -15.02 12.02 5.57
C GLY A 93 -13.95 11.60 6.58
N PHE A 94 -12.88 11.00 6.06
CA PHE A 94 -11.77 10.45 6.83
C PHE A 94 -10.43 10.86 6.24
N ALA A 95 -9.43 11.01 7.10
CA ALA A 95 -8.05 11.29 6.74
C ALA A 95 -7.14 10.24 7.39
N PHE A 96 -6.20 9.72 6.61
CA PHE A 96 -5.16 8.82 7.04
C PHE A 96 -3.82 9.56 7.06
N SER A 97 -3.02 9.30 8.09
CA SER A 97 -1.61 9.67 8.10
C SER A 97 -0.77 8.52 8.64
N GLY A 98 0.30 8.17 7.93
CA GLY A 98 1.21 7.11 8.31
C GLY A 98 2.60 7.32 7.72
N VAL A 99 3.47 6.33 7.91
CA VAL A 99 4.83 6.33 7.39
C VAL A 99 5.11 5.00 6.71
N ALA A 100 5.53 5.03 5.46
CA ALA A 100 6.06 3.84 4.79
C ALA A 100 7.56 3.70 5.04
N HIS A 101 8.00 2.45 5.20
CA HIS A 101 9.40 2.09 5.40
C HIS A 101 9.91 1.28 4.22
N GLY A 102 11.12 1.57 3.75
CA GLY A 102 11.72 0.84 2.64
C GLY A 102 13.06 1.43 2.22
N GLU A 103 13.44 1.24 0.96
CA GLU A 103 14.67 1.77 0.39
C GLU A 103 14.53 2.02 -1.12
N ARG A 104 15.58 2.55 -1.76
CA ARG A 104 15.64 2.61 -3.21
C ARG A 104 15.57 1.22 -3.82
N PHE A 105 14.73 1.09 -4.85
CA PHE A 105 14.61 -0.15 -5.59
C PHE A 105 15.95 -0.55 -6.21
N ASP A 106 16.33 -1.81 -5.98
CA ASP A 106 17.52 -2.47 -6.52
C ASP A 106 17.11 -3.76 -7.27
N PRO A 107 17.19 -3.82 -8.60
CA PRO A 107 16.75 -4.98 -9.38
C PRO A 107 17.61 -6.23 -9.19
N ALA A 108 18.77 -6.13 -8.52
CA ALA A 108 19.58 -7.31 -8.19
C ALA A 108 19.12 -8.00 -6.90
N ARG A 109 18.28 -7.33 -6.09
CA ARG A 109 17.82 -7.79 -4.79
C ARG A 109 16.32 -8.12 -4.74
N HIS A 110 15.50 -7.41 -5.52
CA HIS A 110 14.03 -7.50 -5.52
C HIS A 110 13.47 -7.95 -6.86
#